data_AF-A0A1H1QCX1-F1
#
_entry.id   AF-A0A1H1QCX1-F1
#
_cell.length_a   1.000
_cell.length_b   1.000
_cell.length_c   1.000
_cell.angle_alpha   90.00
_cell.angle_beta   90.00
_cell.angle_gamma   90.00
#
_symmetry.space_group_name_H-M   'P 1'
#
loop_
_entity.id
_entity.type
_entity.pdbx_description
1 polymer ?
#
loop_
_entity_poly.entity_id
_entity_poly.type
_entity_poly.pdbx_seq_one_letter_code
_entity_poly.pdbx_strand_id
1 'polypeptide(L)'
;MITGNVYVDLRKSSDDPYQECRADRRRLAVLERCPDGASVLVDIGRRQYISEDAARHLHEQDHRLAITIQGDLPEAVARFVRAARDAEWSVVA
;
A
#
# COMPACT_ATOMS: atom_id res chain seq x y z
N MET A 1 18.91 8.22 17.92
CA MET A 1 17.67 7.52 17.55
C MET A 1 17.98 6.69 16.31
N ILE A 2 17.79 5.38 16.34
CA ILE A 2 18.02 4.51 15.17
C ILE A 2 16.65 4.30 14.51
N THR A 3 16.57 4.53 13.20
CA THR A 3 15.35 4.32 12.41
C THR A 3 15.55 3.20 11.40
N GLY A 4 14.47 2.58 10.97
CA GLY A 4 14.46 1.51 9.96
C GLY A 4 13.46 1.81 8.85
N ASN A 5 13.78 1.32 7.65
CA ASN A 5 12.90 1.39 6.49
C ASN A 5 12.44 -0.01 6.10
N VAL A 6 11.14 -0.20 5.90
CA VAL A 6 10.57 -1.42 5.34
C VAL A 6 10.09 -1.15 3.93
N TYR A 7 10.52 -2.00 2.98
CA TYR A 7 10.08 -1.92 1.60
C TYR A 7 8.99 -2.96 1.32
N VAL A 8 7.88 -2.51 0.74
CA VAL A 8 6.74 -3.35 0.36
C VAL A 8 6.52 -3.22 -1.15
N ASP A 9 6.66 -4.33 -1.86
CA ASP A 9 6.51 -4.37 -3.32
C ASP A 9 5.08 -4.76 -3.71
N LEU A 10 4.25 -3.80 -4.08
CA LEU A 10 2.90 -4.00 -4.62
C LEU A 10 2.83 -3.88 -6.15
N ARG A 11 3.97 -3.94 -6.85
CA ARG A 11 4.00 -3.92 -8.32
C ARG A 11 3.16 -5.07 -8.87
N LYS A 12 2.49 -4.79 -10.00
CA LYS A 12 1.60 -5.72 -10.69
C LYS A 12 2.32 -7.06 -10.91
N SER A 13 1.77 -8.13 -10.36
CA SER A 13 2.36 -9.46 -10.44
C SER A 13 1.50 -10.50 -11.14
N SER A 14 0.25 -10.16 -11.47
CA SER A 14 -0.68 -11.04 -12.20
C SER A 14 -1.69 -10.20 -12.98
N ASP A 15 -2.33 -10.80 -13.98
CA ASP A 15 -3.51 -10.22 -14.65
C ASP A 15 -4.84 -10.61 -13.98
N ASP A 16 -4.80 -11.51 -12.98
CA ASP A 16 -5.96 -11.95 -12.21
C ASP A 16 -6.16 -11.08 -10.95
N PRO A 17 -7.23 -10.27 -10.85
CA PRO A 17 -7.48 -9.38 -9.72
C PRO A 17 -7.61 -10.10 -8.38
N TYR A 18 -8.15 -11.32 -8.34
CA TYR A 18 -8.31 -12.07 -7.09
C TYR A 18 -6.97 -12.52 -6.54
N GLN A 19 -6.04 -12.91 -7.42
CA GLN A 19 -4.68 -13.24 -7.03
C GLN A 19 -3.91 -12.02 -6.56
N GLU A 20 -4.14 -10.86 -7.19
CA GLU A 20 -3.56 -9.60 -6.75
C GLU A 20 -4.01 -9.21 -5.33
N CYS A 21 -5.32 -9.22 -5.05
CA CYS A 21 -5.83 -8.91 -3.71
C CYS A 21 -5.20 -9.81 -2.62
N ARG A 22 -5.07 -11.12 -2.90
CA ARG A 22 -4.43 -12.06 -1.96
C ARG A 22 -2.94 -11.78 -1.79
N ALA A 23 -2.24 -11.42 -2.86
CA ALA A 23 -0.82 -11.07 -2.82
C ALA A 23 -0.60 -9.80 -2.01
N ASP A 24 -1.42 -8.76 -2.22
CA ASP A 24 -1.36 -7.49 -1.51
C ASP A 24 -1.50 -7.70 -0.01
N ARG A 25 -2.53 -8.45 0.40
CA ARG A 25 -2.78 -8.76 1.81
C ARG A 25 -1.57 -9.41 2.47
N ARG A 26 -0.93 -10.38 1.79
CA ARG A 26 0.27 -11.05 2.31
C ARG A 26 1.46 -10.11 2.41
N ARG A 27 1.64 -9.23 1.43
CA ARG A 27 2.76 -8.27 1.38
C ARG A 27 2.60 -7.18 2.44
N LEU A 28 1.37 -6.70 2.66
CA LEU A 28 1.05 -5.68 3.66
C LEU A 28 0.97 -6.20 5.10
N ALA A 29 0.91 -7.51 5.31
CA ALA A 29 0.95 -8.10 6.67
C ALA A 29 2.24 -7.75 7.45
N VAL A 30 3.29 -7.30 6.76
CA VAL A 30 4.52 -6.82 7.42
C VAL A 30 4.28 -5.53 8.24
N LEU A 31 3.29 -4.72 7.88
CA LEU A 31 3.00 -3.46 8.56
C LEU A 31 2.64 -3.66 10.04
N GLU A 32 1.88 -4.72 10.33
CA GLU A 32 1.49 -5.10 11.71
C GLU A 32 2.70 -5.40 12.61
N ARG A 33 3.84 -5.77 12.01
CA ARG A 33 5.08 -6.13 12.69
C ARG A 33 6.09 -4.98 12.73
N CYS A 34 5.81 -3.87 12.04
CA CYS A 34 6.69 -2.72 12.04
C CYS A 34 6.62 -2.00 13.40
N PRO A 35 7.77 -1.56 13.96
CA PRO A 35 7.76 -0.76 15.16
C PRO A 35 7.16 0.62 14.88
N ASP A 36 6.54 1.23 15.89
CA ASP A 36 5.94 2.56 15.78
C ASP A 36 7.00 3.61 15.37
N GLY A 37 6.63 4.50 14.47
CA GLY A 37 7.53 5.50 13.88
C GLY A 37 8.46 4.95 12.79
N ALA A 38 8.37 3.65 12.43
CA ALA A 38 9.10 3.14 11.28
C ALA A 38 8.64 3.78 9.98
N SER A 39 9.56 3.91 9.04
CA SER A 39 9.28 4.38 7.69
C SER A 39 9.00 3.18 6.79
N VAL A 40 7.95 3.28 5.98
CA VAL A 40 7.55 2.22 5.06
C VAL A 40 7.46 2.79 3.66
N LEU A 41 8.16 2.19 2.70
CA LEU A 41 8.04 2.51 1.29
C LEU A 41 7.20 1.44 0.60
N VAL A 42 6.05 1.84 0.06
CA VAL A 42 5.15 0.98 -0.72
C VAL A 42 5.32 1.32 -2.19
N ASP A 43 5.88 0.39 -2.96
CA ASP A 43 6.10 0.57 -4.39
C ASP A 43 4.98 -0.11 -5.19
N ILE A 44 4.25 0.69 -5.98
CA ILE A 44 3.14 0.24 -6.82
C ILE A 44 3.55 0.11 -8.30
N GLY A 45 4.73 0.60 -8.69
CA GLY A 45 5.20 0.62 -10.08
C GLY A 45 4.17 1.22 -11.04
N ARG A 46 3.78 0.46 -12.07
CA ARG A 46 2.76 0.86 -13.07
C ARG A 46 1.33 0.48 -12.70
N ARG A 47 1.10 -0.01 -11.48
CA ARG A 47 -0.22 -0.45 -11.06
C ARG A 47 -1.16 0.75 -11.00
N GLN A 48 -2.36 0.57 -11.53
CA GLN A 48 -3.35 1.65 -11.56
C GLN A 48 -4.36 1.53 -10.42
N TYR A 49 -4.64 0.32 -9.95
CA TYR A 49 -5.72 0.07 -9.02
C TYR A 49 -5.23 -0.53 -7.71
N ILE A 50 -5.86 -0.13 -6.62
CA ILE A 50 -5.62 -0.64 -5.28
C ILE A 50 -6.83 -1.48 -4.88
N SER A 51 -6.57 -2.61 -4.23
CA SER A 51 -7.64 -3.42 -3.65
C SER A 51 -8.18 -2.77 -2.37
N GLU A 52 -9.46 -2.97 -2.06
CA GLU A 52 -10.08 -2.48 -0.81
C GLU A 52 -9.32 -2.97 0.43
N ASP A 53 -8.95 -4.26 0.45
CA ASP A 53 -8.17 -4.85 1.54
C ASP A 53 -6.82 -4.14 1.72
N ALA A 54 -6.13 -3.80 0.63
CA ALA A 54 -4.86 -3.08 0.69
C ALA A 54 -5.02 -1.65 1.20
N ALA A 55 -6.04 -0.94 0.70
CA ALA A 55 -6.34 0.42 1.15
C ALA A 55 -6.68 0.46 2.64
N ARG A 56 -7.52 -0.48 3.12
CA ARG A 56 -7.86 -0.61 4.54
C ARG A 56 -6.64 -0.89 5.40
N HIS A 57 -5.77 -1.84 5.01
CA HIS A 57 -4.55 -2.12 5.76
C HIS A 57 -3.61 -0.90 5.84
N LEU A 58 -3.49 -0.11 4.77
CA LEU A 58 -2.67 1.10 4.81
C LEU A 58 -3.28 2.16 5.74
N HIS A 59 -4.60 2.35 5.66
CA HIS A 59 -5.34 3.28 6.51
C HIS A 59 -5.18 2.94 7.99
N GLU A 60 -5.38 1.68 8.36
CA GLU A 60 -5.29 1.22 9.76
C GLU A 60 -3.91 1.43 10.39
N GLN A 61 -2.85 1.63 9.60
CA GLN A 61 -1.48 1.79 10.10
C GLN A 61 -0.94 3.23 9.94
N ASP A 62 -1.69 4.15 9.34
CA ASP A 62 -1.24 5.49 9.00
C ASP A 62 -0.83 6.34 10.22
N HIS A 63 -1.46 6.09 11.36
CA HIS A 63 -1.20 6.78 12.62
C HIS A 63 0.06 6.27 13.34
N ARG A 64 0.57 5.09 12.97
CA ARG A 64 1.75 4.46 13.59
C ARG A 64 2.98 4.54 12.71
N LEU A 65 2.82 4.53 11.39
CA LEU A 65 3.90 4.36 10.43
C LEU A 65 4.01 5.57 9.50
N ALA A 66 5.24 5.95 9.13
CA ALA A 66 5.48 6.93 8.08
C ALA A 66 5.44 6.23 6.71
N ILE A 67 4.25 6.14 6.12
CA ILE A 67 4.03 5.43 4.84
C ILE A 67 4.28 6.38 3.66
N THR A 68 5.20 5.98 2.77
CA THR A 68 5.49 6.64 1.48
C THR A 68 5.01 5.74 0.36
N ILE A 69 4.23 6.28 -0.58
CA ILE A 69 3.77 5.56 -1.77
C ILE A 69 4.57 6.03 -2.98
N GLN A 70 5.21 5.08 -3.67
CA GLN A 70 6.02 5.30 -4.87
C GLN A 70 5.42 4.57 -6.06
N GLY A 71 5.40 5.21 -7.23
CA GLY A 71 4.95 4.59 -8.48
C GLY A 71 5.39 5.38 -9.71
N ASP A 72 5.19 4.78 -10.88
CA ASP A 72 5.58 5.34 -12.17
C ASP A 72 4.59 6.38 -12.69
N LEU A 73 3.33 6.32 -12.22
CA LEU A 73 2.21 7.14 -12.69
C LEU A 73 1.69 8.05 -11.57
N PRO A 74 1.78 9.39 -11.70
CA PRO A 74 1.33 10.33 -10.66
C PRO A 74 -0.14 10.16 -10.26
N GLU A 75 -1.02 9.85 -11.22
CA GLU A 75 -2.45 9.66 -10.97
C GLU A 75 -2.72 8.40 -10.15
N ALA A 76 -1.93 7.35 -10.38
CA ALA A 76 -2.00 6.13 -9.59
C ALA A 76 -1.50 6.39 -8.16
N VAL A 77 -0.39 7.10 -7.99
CA VAL A 77 0.12 7.51 -6.67
C VAL A 77 -0.94 8.32 -5.92
N ALA A 78 -1.55 9.32 -6.56
CA ALA A 78 -2.61 10.12 -5.97
C ALA A 78 -3.82 9.27 -5.54
N ARG A 79 -4.23 8.31 -6.36
CA ARG A 79 -5.33 7.38 -6.05
C ARG A 79 -5.01 6.51 -4.83
N PHE A 80 -3.82 5.94 -4.78
CA PHE A 80 -3.39 5.11 -3.65
C PHE A 80 -3.28 5.93 -2.35
N VAL A 81 -2.73 7.15 -2.42
CA VAL A 81 -2.64 8.05 -1.26
C VAL A 81 -4.04 8.42 -0.75
N ARG A 82 -4.97 8.75 -1.66
CA ARG A 82 -6.36 9.06 -1.30
C ARG A 82 -7.07 7.85 -0.67
N ALA A 83 -6.95 6.67 -1.28
CA ALA A 83 -7.56 5.45 -0.77
C ALA A 83 -7.03 5.05 0.62
N ALA A 84 -5.72 5.25 0.88
CA ALA A 84 -5.12 5.00 2.18
C ALA A 84 -5.54 6.03 3.25
N ARG A 85 -5.76 7.30 2.87
CA ARG A 85 -6.13 8.37 3.81
C ARG A 85 -7.60 8.40 4.15
N ASP A 86 -8.45 8.39 3.12
CA ASP A 86 -9.86 8.73 3.28
C ASP A 86 -10.74 7.51 3.52
N ALA A 87 -10.15 6.30 3.54
CA ALA A 87 -10.90 5.05 3.51
C ALA A 87 -11.91 4.99 2.33
N GLU A 88 -11.69 5.80 1.28
CA GLU A 88 -12.55 5.84 0.10
C GLU A 88 -12.20 4.68 -0.83
N TRP A 89 -12.88 3.55 -0.65
CA TRP A 89 -12.67 2.34 -1.42
C TRP A 89 -13.65 2.25 -2.59
N SER A 90 -13.57 3.22 -3.51
CA SER A 90 -14.21 3.03 -4.81
C SER A 90 -13.32 2.09 -5.64
N VAL A 91 -13.72 0.82 -5.71
CA VAL A 91 -13.17 -0.19 -6.60
C VAL A 91 -13.19 0.37 -8.03
N VAL A 92 -12.02 0.67 -8.58
CA VAL A 92 -11.89 0.83 -10.03
C VAL A 92 -11.13 -0.41 -10.48
N ALA A 93 -11.84 -1.28 -11.19
CA ALA A 93 -11.29 -2.47 -11.82
C ALA A 93 -10.53 -2.13 -13.11
#